data_AF-A0A015JF01-F1
#
_entry.id   AF-A0A015JF01-F1
#
_cell.length_a   1.000
_cell.length_b   1.000
_cell.length_c   1.000
_cell.angle_alpha   90.00
_cell.angle_beta   90.00
_cell.angle_gamma   90.00
#
_symmetry.space_group_name_H-M   'P 1'
#
loop_
_entity.id
_entity.type
_entity.pdbx_description
1 polymer ?
#
loop_
_entity_poly.entity_id
_entity_poly.type
_entity_poly.pdbx_seq_one_letter_code
_entity_poly.pdbx_strand_id
1 'polypeptide(L)'
;MRVLSDILKPIKESILVLEGTKTNLADCYLQFLKIAANVKSMPIDDYKTLKNSCIRIFNKRFAEYDEDIYLLAFFLHPYYKGLGVRNQHFDRIQKAALRLWKALGHKKAFGLELHSQIHSYFDNAKPYDA
;
A
#
# COMPACT_ATOMS: atom_id res chain seq x y z
N MET A 1 3.13 -29.62 7.55
CA MET A 1 2.43 -28.61 8.40
C MET A 1 3.13 -27.25 8.44
N ARG A 2 4.47 -27.13 8.48
CA ARG A 2 5.18 -25.83 8.53
C ARG A 2 4.79 -24.86 7.39
N VAL A 3 4.85 -25.29 6.14
CA VAL A 3 4.56 -24.43 4.97
C VAL A 3 3.15 -23.82 5.01
N LEU A 4 2.15 -24.61 5.42
CA LEU A 4 0.78 -24.10 5.58
C LEU A 4 0.69 -23.08 6.72
N SER A 5 1.37 -23.34 7.84
CA SER A 5 1.45 -22.39 8.95
C SER A 5 2.13 -21.08 8.52
N ASP A 6 3.20 -21.16 7.72
CA ASP A 6 3.95 -20.00 7.25
C ASP A 6 3.12 -19.14 6.28
N ILE A 7 2.22 -19.75 5.50
CA ILE A 7 1.28 -19.03 4.63
C ILE A 7 0.15 -18.37 5.43
N LEU A 8 -0.41 -19.09 6.41
CA LEU A 8 -1.58 -18.63 7.16
C LEU A 8 -1.23 -17.59 8.23
N LYS A 9 -0.03 -17.67 8.81
CA LYS A 9 0.44 -16.74 9.83
C LYS A 9 0.35 -15.26 9.42
N PRO A 10 0.92 -14.80 8.28
CA PRO A 10 0.84 -13.40 7.88
C PRO A 10 -0.60 -12.96 7.59
N ILE A 11 -1.49 -13.86 7.16
CA ILE A 11 -2.91 -13.57 6.96
C ILE A 11 -3.59 -13.34 8.32
N LYS A 12 -3.39 -14.24 9.28
CA LYS A 12 -3.91 -14.10 10.65
C LYS A 12 -3.41 -12.80 11.30
N GLU A 13 -2.11 -12.54 11.22
CA GLU A 13 -1.51 -11.33 11.78
C GLU A 13 -2.06 -10.06 11.12
N SER A 14 -2.25 -10.09 9.80
CA SER A 14 -2.88 -8.98 9.09
C SER A 14 -4.31 -8.73 9.58
N ILE A 15 -5.13 -9.78 9.73
CA ILE A 15 -6.50 -9.65 10.25
C ILE A 15 -6.49 -9.03 11.65
N LEU A 16 -5.66 -9.55 12.56
CA LEU A 16 -5.56 -9.03 13.92
C LEU A 16 -5.14 -7.55 13.96
N VAL A 17 -4.22 -7.14 13.08
CA VAL A 17 -3.89 -5.73 12.94
C VAL A 17 -5.11 -4.96 12.45
N LEU A 18 -5.75 -5.37 11.36
CA LEU A 18 -6.85 -4.62 10.75
C LEU A 18 -8.10 -4.53 11.63
N GLU A 19 -8.34 -5.49 12.50
CA GLU A 19 -9.40 -5.45 13.53
C GLU A 19 -9.05 -4.53 14.73
N GLY A 20 -7.78 -4.11 14.83
CA GLY A 20 -7.31 -3.23 15.88
C GLY A 20 -7.92 -1.83 15.82
N THR A 21 -8.19 -1.25 16.99
CA THR A 21 -8.82 0.07 17.12
C THR A 21 -7.96 1.25 16.66
N LYS A 22 -6.65 1.02 16.47
CA LYS A 22 -5.68 2.04 16.04
C LYS A 22 -5.35 1.97 14.54
N THR A 23 -5.99 1.05 13.82
CA THR A 23 -5.74 0.83 12.40
C THR A 23 -6.19 2.02 11.57
N ASN A 24 -5.36 2.41 10.63
CA ASN A 24 -5.68 3.45 9.65
C ASN A 24 -5.54 2.93 8.21
N LEU A 25 -5.83 3.79 7.24
CA LEU A 25 -5.83 3.44 5.82
C LEU A 25 -4.45 3.02 5.29
N ALA A 26 -3.35 3.54 5.85
CA ALA A 26 -2.00 3.13 5.49
C ALA A 26 -1.71 1.69 5.94
N ASP A 27 -2.21 1.31 7.11
CA ASP A 27 -2.08 -0.06 7.63
C ASP A 27 -2.78 -1.06 6.72
N CYS A 28 -3.97 -0.71 6.19
CA CYS A 28 -4.69 -1.53 5.22
C CYS A 28 -3.82 -1.89 4.02
N TYR A 29 -3.15 -0.91 3.41
CA TYR A 29 -2.26 -1.15 2.27
C TYR A 29 -1.00 -1.93 2.68
N LEU A 30 -0.41 -1.59 3.84
CA LEU A 30 0.79 -2.25 4.34
C LEU A 30 0.57 -3.75 4.59
N GLN A 31 -0.58 -4.15 5.15
CA GLN A 31 -0.88 -5.55 5.39
C GLN A 31 -0.94 -6.34 4.07
N PHE A 32 -1.52 -5.77 3.00
CA PHE A 32 -1.46 -6.40 1.68
C PHE A 32 -0.03 -6.58 1.17
N LEU A 33 0.83 -5.57 1.34
CA LEU A 33 2.25 -5.67 0.94
C LEU A 33 2.98 -6.76 1.72
N LYS A 34 2.72 -6.89 3.03
CA LYS A 34 3.31 -7.95 3.87
C LYS A 34 2.86 -9.34 3.42
N ILE A 35 1.58 -9.53 3.12
CA ILE A 35 1.07 -10.81 2.59
C ILE A 35 1.71 -11.09 1.22
N ALA A 36 1.77 -10.10 0.33
CA ALA A 36 2.40 -10.24 -0.99
C ALA A 36 3.87 -10.68 -0.89
N ALA A 37 4.63 -10.05 0.02
CA ALA A 37 6.03 -10.38 0.26
C ALA A 37 6.19 -11.83 0.75
N ASN A 38 5.35 -12.27 1.70
CA ASN A 38 5.37 -13.65 2.20
C ASN A 38 5.02 -14.68 1.12
N VAL A 39 3.99 -14.42 0.31
CA VAL A 39 3.63 -15.31 -0.81
C VAL A 39 4.77 -15.37 -1.83
N LYS A 40 5.42 -14.23 -2.11
CA LYS A 40 6.54 -14.17 -3.06
C LYS A 40 7.78 -14.92 -2.56
N SER A 41 8.05 -14.93 -1.25
CA SER A 41 9.19 -15.62 -0.65
C SER A 41 9.04 -17.14 -0.53
N MET A 42 7.87 -17.70 -0.88
CA MET A 42 7.67 -19.16 -0.85
C MET A 42 8.66 -19.90 -1.78
N PRO A 43 9.24 -21.04 -1.36
CA PRO A 43 10.09 -21.88 -2.20
C PRO A 43 9.35 -22.33 -3.47
N ILE A 44 10.04 -22.33 -4.62
CA ILE A 44 9.42 -22.66 -5.91
C ILE A 44 9.38 -24.17 -6.14
N ASP A 45 10.40 -24.91 -5.69
CA ASP A 45 10.66 -26.28 -6.17
C ASP A 45 9.53 -27.26 -5.77
N ASP A 46 9.25 -27.41 -4.48
CA ASP A 46 8.23 -28.36 -3.99
C ASP A 46 6.80 -27.79 -3.96
N TYR A 47 6.65 -26.47 -4.10
CA TYR A 47 5.38 -25.77 -3.83
C TYR A 47 4.90 -24.88 -4.98
N LYS A 48 5.44 -25.02 -6.19
CA LYS A 48 5.07 -24.19 -7.35
C LYS A 48 3.56 -24.03 -7.54
N THR A 49 2.81 -25.14 -7.53
CA THR A 49 1.34 -25.15 -7.72
C THR A 49 0.62 -24.41 -6.60
N LEU A 50 1.05 -24.62 -5.35
CA LEU A 50 0.50 -23.94 -4.19
C LEU A 50 0.81 -22.43 -4.24
N LYS A 51 2.07 -22.06 -4.49
CA LYS A 51 2.52 -20.67 -4.63
C LYS A 51 1.72 -19.93 -5.70
N ASN A 52 1.54 -20.53 -6.88
CA ASN A 52 0.75 -19.94 -7.96
C ASN A 52 -0.71 -19.77 -7.57
N SER A 53 -1.28 -20.72 -6.82
CA SER A 53 -2.64 -20.61 -6.28
C SER A 53 -2.76 -19.47 -5.27
N CYS A 54 -1.80 -19.33 -4.36
CA CYS A 54 -1.73 -18.21 -3.41
C CYS A 54 -1.60 -16.86 -4.12
N ILE A 55 -0.72 -16.75 -5.12
CA ILE A 55 -0.55 -15.53 -5.93
C ILE A 55 -1.86 -15.17 -6.63
N ARG A 56 -2.53 -16.14 -7.26
CA ARG A 56 -3.80 -15.90 -7.96
C ARG A 56 -4.89 -15.41 -7.00
N ILE A 57 -5.03 -16.04 -5.84
CA ILE A 57 -6.01 -15.65 -4.82
C ILE A 57 -5.67 -14.26 -4.29
N PHE A 58 -4.39 -14.02 -3.95
CA PHE A 58 -3.92 -12.72 -3.47
C PHE A 58 -4.23 -11.62 -4.49
N ASN A 59 -3.85 -11.79 -5.76
CA ASN A 59 -4.07 -10.77 -6.79
C ASN A 59 -5.57 -10.49 -7.00
N LYS A 60 -6.42 -11.52 -6.96
CA LYS A 60 -7.88 -11.34 -7.03
C LYS A 60 -8.38 -10.47 -5.88
N ARG A 61 -8.00 -10.80 -4.64
CA ARG A 61 -8.41 -10.05 -3.45
C ARG A 61 -7.81 -8.65 -3.43
N PHE A 62 -6.54 -8.52 -3.78
CA PHE A 62 -5.89 -7.22 -3.88
C PHE A 62 -6.63 -6.30 -4.87
N ALA A 63 -7.03 -6.80 -6.04
CA ALA A 63 -7.80 -6.03 -7.01
C ALA A 63 -9.18 -5.58 -6.49
N GLU A 64 -9.81 -6.32 -5.57
CA GLU A 64 -11.06 -5.92 -4.90
C GLU A 64 -10.86 -4.72 -3.95
N TYR A 65 -9.62 -4.49 -3.48
CA TYR A 65 -9.28 -3.49 -2.47
C TYR A 65 -8.17 -2.52 -2.90
N ASP A 66 -7.74 -2.51 -4.17
CA ASP A 66 -6.69 -1.63 -4.70
C ASP A 66 -7.23 -0.21 -4.95
N GLU A 67 -7.78 0.38 -3.90
CA GLU A 67 -8.33 1.73 -3.92
C GLU A 67 -7.22 2.78 -3.75
N ASP A 68 -7.31 3.85 -4.55
CA ASP A 68 -6.26 4.87 -4.57
C ASP A 68 -6.10 5.58 -3.22
N ILE A 69 -7.14 5.60 -2.38
CA ILE A 69 -7.08 6.22 -1.04
C ILE A 69 -6.17 5.47 -0.08
N TYR A 70 -6.12 4.13 -0.16
CA TYR A 70 -5.23 3.33 0.67
C TYR A 70 -3.78 3.51 0.23
N LEU A 71 -3.54 3.53 -1.08
CA LEU A 71 -2.23 3.84 -1.66
C LEU A 71 -1.76 5.24 -1.27
N LEU A 72 -2.64 6.25 -1.34
CA LEU A 72 -2.33 7.62 -0.92
C LEU A 72 -2.01 7.68 0.59
N ALA A 73 -2.79 7.01 1.43
CA ALA A 73 -2.54 6.99 2.87
C ALA A 73 -1.20 6.32 3.21
N PHE A 74 -0.88 5.20 2.56
CA PHE A 74 0.42 4.53 2.69
C PHE A 74 1.57 5.42 2.24
N PHE A 75 1.40 6.13 1.13
CA PHE A 75 2.38 7.09 0.64
C PHE A 75 2.63 8.21 1.66
N LEU A 76 1.58 8.86 2.15
CA LEU A 76 1.68 9.97 3.11
C LEU A 76 2.07 9.55 4.54
N HIS A 77 2.20 8.25 4.81
CA HIS A 77 2.54 7.78 6.15
C HIS A 77 3.99 8.16 6.50
N PRO A 78 4.26 8.92 7.58
CA PRO A 78 5.59 9.47 7.87
C PRO A 78 6.71 8.45 8.00
N TYR A 79 6.40 7.25 8.51
CA TYR A 79 7.38 6.17 8.67
C TYR A 79 7.64 5.37 7.39
N TYR A 80 6.66 5.29 6.49
CA TYR A 80 6.78 4.47 5.28
C TYR A 80 7.17 5.31 4.08
N LYS A 81 6.69 6.56 4.01
CA LYS A 81 6.90 7.52 2.91
C LYS A 81 6.69 6.90 1.53
N GLY A 82 5.75 5.94 1.42
CA GLY A 82 5.54 5.19 0.19
C GLY A 82 6.73 4.34 -0.26
N LEU A 83 7.54 3.81 0.65
CA LEU A 83 8.67 2.93 0.31
C LEU A 83 8.19 1.77 -0.58
N GLY A 84 8.80 1.63 -1.75
CA GLY A 84 8.41 0.63 -2.75
C GLY A 84 7.28 1.04 -3.69
N VAL A 85 6.72 2.24 -3.54
CA VAL A 85 5.88 2.89 -4.57
C VAL A 85 6.75 3.14 -5.81
N ARG A 86 6.25 2.73 -6.97
CA ARG A 86 6.91 2.90 -8.25
C ARG A 86 6.32 4.09 -8.98
N ASN A 87 7.05 4.65 -9.94
CA ASN A 87 6.61 5.79 -10.76
C ASN A 87 5.22 5.56 -11.40
N GLN A 88 4.89 4.32 -11.79
CA GLN A 88 3.58 3.97 -12.36
C GLN A 88 2.39 4.19 -11.39
N HIS A 89 2.63 4.16 -10.07
CA HIS A 89 1.61 4.39 -9.04
C HIS A 89 1.51 5.87 -8.66
N PHE A 90 2.48 6.68 -9.07
CA PHE A 90 2.59 8.06 -8.65
C PHE A 90 1.46 8.93 -9.24
N ASP A 91 1.07 8.67 -10.48
CA ASP A 91 -0.11 9.31 -11.10
C ASP A 91 -1.41 9.01 -10.31
N ARG A 92 -1.59 7.78 -9.81
CA ARG A 92 -2.73 7.40 -8.95
C ARG A 92 -2.73 8.19 -7.64
N ILE A 93 -1.56 8.29 -7.00
CA ILE A 93 -1.36 9.04 -5.75
C ILE A 93 -1.72 10.51 -5.95
N GLN A 94 -1.20 11.15 -7.00
CA GLN A 94 -1.47 12.56 -7.29
C GLN A 94 -2.95 12.80 -7.59
N LYS A 95 -3.58 11.94 -8.39
CA LYS A 95 -5.02 12.03 -8.69
C LYS A 95 -5.87 11.83 -7.44
N ALA A 96 -5.50 10.91 -6.55
CA ALA A 96 -6.18 10.72 -5.26
C ALA A 96 -6.05 11.96 -4.37
N ALA A 97 -4.85 12.50 -4.22
CA ALA A 97 -4.61 13.69 -3.42
C ALA A 97 -5.39 14.90 -3.94
N LEU A 98 -5.40 15.12 -5.26
CA LEU A 98 -6.18 16.21 -5.88
C LEU A 98 -7.69 16.04 -5.71
N ARG A 99 -8.20 14.80 -5.80
CA ARG A 99 -9.62 14.51 -5.51
C ARG A 99 -9.95 14.84 -4.07
N LEU A 100 -9.11 14.44 -3.12
CA LEU A 100 -9.29 14.73 -1.70
C LEU A 100 -9.23 16.24 -1.43
N TRP A 101 -8.24 16.92 -2.00
CA TRP A 101 -8.06 18.37 -1.90
C TRP A 101 -9.30 19.14 -2.37
N LYS A 102 -9.87 18.73 -3.51
CA LYS A 102 -11.11 19.31 -4.03
C LYS A 102 -12.30 19.00 -3.13
N ALA A 103 -12.41 17.77 -2.61
CA ALA A 103 -13.49 17.38 -1.71
C ALA A 103 -13.47 18.15 -0.38
N LEU A 104 -12.29 18.59 0.07
CA LEU A 104 -12.10 19.47 1.23
C LEU A 104 -12.44 20.95 0.94
N GLY A 105 -12.88 21.29 -0.27
CA GLY A 105 -13.29 22.64 -0.65
C GLY A 105 -12.14 23.56 -1.06
N HIS A 106 -10.93 23.04 -1.21
CA HIS A 106 -9.79 23.86 -1.62
C HIS A 106 -9.84 24.25 -3.11
N LYS A 107 -9.31 25.43 -3.42
CA LYS A 107 -9.31 25.97 -4.79
C LYS A 107 -8.38 25.17 -5.70
N LYS A 108 -8.83 24.92 -6.93
CA LYS A 108 -8.06 24.25 -8.00
C LYS A 108 -6.73 24.95 -8.31
N ALA A 109 -6.64 26.26 -8.08
CA ALA A 109 -5.43 27.05 -8.30
C ALA A 109 -4.21 26.54 -7.50
N PHE A 110 -4.43 25.89 -6.36
CA PHE A 110 -3.36 25.32 -5.54
C PHE A 110 -3.01 23.87 -5.91
N GLY A 111 -3.60 23.31 -6.97
CA GLY A 111 -3.30 21.95 -7.41
C GLY A 111 -1.86 21.76 -7.89
N LEU A 112 -1.26 22.80 -8.48
CA LEU A 112 0.16 22.78 -8.87
C LEU A 112 1.08 22.75 -7.66
N GLU A 113 0.74 23.52 -6.62
CA GLU A 113 1.48 23.53 -5.37
C GLU A 113 1.41 22.17 -4.67
N LEU A 114 0.21 21.58 -4.58
CA LEU A 114 0.02 20.23 -4.03
C LEU A 114 0.85 19.19 -4.80
N HIS A 115 0.87 19.29 -6.13
CA HIS A 115 1.67 18.40 -6.98
C HIS A 115 3.17 18.51 -6.69
N SER A 116 3.68 19.73 -6.56
CA SER A 116 5.07 20.02 -6.18
C SER A 116 5.42 19.46 -4.81
N GLN A 117 4.53 19.62 -3.83
CA GLN A 117 4.74 19.11 -2.47
C GLN A 117 4.72 17.58 -2.41
N ILE A 118 3.85 16.91 -3.15
CA ILE A 118 3.82 15.45 -3.26
C ILE A 118 5.12 14.92 -3.86
N HIS A 119 5.66 15.59 -4.88
CA HIS A 119 6.98 15.26 -5.43
C HIS A 119 8.09 15.43 -4.41
N SER A 120 8.14 16.58 -3.76
CA SER A 120 9.16 16.88 -2.74
C SER A 120 9.11 15.86 -1.59
N TYR A 121 7.91 15.43 -1.19
CA TYR A 121 7.73 14.38 -0.20
C TYR A 121 8.24 13.01 -0.68
N PHE A 122 7.96 12.62 -1.93
CA PHE A 122 8.45 11.38 -2.53
C PHE A 122 9.98 11.35 -2.64
N ASP A 123 10.59 12.47 -3.01
CA ASP A 123 12.04 12.61 -3.13
C ASP A 123 12.74 12.77 -1.77
N ASN A 124 12.00 12.76 -0.66
CA ASN A 124 12.49 13.06 0.69
C ASN A 124 13.29 14.37 0.71
N ALA A 125 12.84 15.36 -0.06
CA ALA A 125 13.41 16.70 -0.13
C ALA A 125 12.82 17.59 0.98
N LYS A 126 13.52 18.68 1.32
CA LYS A 126 13.06 19.66 2.30
C LYS A 126 11.64 20.15 1.96
N PRO A 127 10.73 20.30 2.94
CA PRO A 127 10.93 20.12 4.39
C PRO A 127 10.66 18.69 4.92
N TYR A 128 10.62 17.69 4.04
CA TYR A 128 10.21 16.31 4.37
C TYR A 128 11.37 15.35 4.63
N ASP A 129 12.60 15.87 4.71
CA ASP A 129 13.86 15.15 4.90
C ASP A 129 14.14 14.73 6.36
N ALA A 130 13.18 14.95 7.26
CA ALA A 130 13.21 14.53 8.66
C ALA A 130 13.10 13.02 8.86
#